data_AF-A0A2A5IH96-F1
#
_entry.id   AF-A0A2A5IH96-F1
#
_cell.length_a   1.000
_cell.length_b   1.000
_cell.length_c   1.000
_cell.angle_alpha   90.00
_cell.angle_beta   90.00
_cell.angle_gamma   90.00
#
_symmetry.space_group_name_H-M   'P 1'
#
loop_
_entity.id
_entity.type
_entity.pdbx_description
1 polymer ?
#
loop_
_entity_poly.entity_id
_entity_poly.type
_entity_poly.pdbx_seq_one_letter_code
_entity_poly.pdbx_strand_id
1 'polypeptide(L)' 'MQFQMFSEQELAVMAEANQIAKRALCAHSEAFTSPGVVNTFLQTHLRPKCREIFCALWVDNQHRMILLDEVFQGTLDSCT' A
#
# COMPACT_ATOMS: atom_id res chain seq x y z
N MET A 1 -28.18 1.56 23.68
CA MET A 1 -26.93 1.49 24.47
C MET A 1 -25.80 1.21 23.50
N GLN A 2 -24.91 2.18 23.27
CA GLN A 2 -23.76 1.99 22.39
C GLN A 2 -22.60 1.53 23.27
N PHE A 3 -22.19 0.27 23.13
CA PHE A 3 -21.07 -0.30 23.87
C PHE A 3 -19.79 0.22 23.21
N GLN A 4 -19.12 1.17 23.85
CA GLN A 4 -17.84 1.64 23.37
C GLN A 4 -16.79 0.60 23.77
N MET A 5 -16.27 -0.13 22.78
CA MET A 5 -15.38 -1.29 22.93
C MET A 5 -14.02 -0.93 23.56
N PHE A 6 -13.63 0.34 23.50
CA PHE A 6 -12.38 0.87 24.05
C PHE A 6 -12.59 2.27 24.63
N SER A 7 -11.95 2.55 25.76
CA SER A 7 -11.85 3.88 26.35
C SER A 7 -11.05 4.83 25.44
N GLU A 8 -11.21 6.14 25.65
CA GLU A 8 -10.43 7.15 24.92
C GLU A 8 -8.92 6.98 25.15
N GLN A 9 -8.52 6.57 26.36
CA GLN A 9 -7.12 6.31 26.69
C GLN A 9 -6.56 5.13 25.89
N GLU A 10 -7.32 4.05 25.76
CA GLU A 10 -6.92 2.87 24.96
C GLU A 10 -6.81 3.23 23.46
N LEU A 11 -7.75 4.01 22.94
CA LEU A 11 -7.70 4.49 21.55
C LEU A 11 -6.47 5.40 21.30
N ALA A 12 -6.10 6.25 22.26
CA ALA A 12 -4.92 7.09 22.16
C ALA A 12 -3.63 6.28 22.11
N VAL A 13 -3.50 5.27 22.98
CA VAL A 13 -2.33 4.35 22.98
C VAL A 13 -2.24 3.58 21.67
N MET A 14 -3.37 3.10 21.13
CA MET A 14 -3.41 2.43 19.83
C MET A 14 -3.01 3.36 18.67
N ALA A 15 -3.43 4.63 18.71
CA ALA A 15 -3.04 5.61 17.71
C ALA A 15 -1.53 5.90 17.75
N GLU A 16 -0.96 6.02 18.95
CA GLU A 16 0.48 6.23 19.14
C GLU A 16 1.30 5.02 18.66
N ALA A 17 0.90 3.80 19.05
CA ALA A 17 1.52 2.57 18.58
C ALA A 17 1.50 2.47 17.04
N ASN A 18 0.38 2.82 16.40
CA ASN A 18 0.29 2.89 14.95
C ASN A 18 1.23 3.93 14.34
N GLN A 19 1.38 5.11 14.95
CA GLN A 19 2.33 6.12 14.47
C GLN A 19 3.78 5.64 14.56
N ILE A 20 4.15 4.97 15.66
CA ILE A 20 5.50 4.41 15.84
C ILE A 20 5.76 3.31 14.81
N ALA A 21 4.83 2.37 14.64
CA ALA A 21 4.92 1.29 13.66
C ALA A 21 5.02 1.86 12.23
N LYS A 22 4.21 2.86 11.89
CA LYS A 22 4.32 3.59 10.63
C LYS A 22 5.73 4.15 10.48
N ARG A 23 6.24 4.96 11.40
CA ARG A 23 7.58 5.57 11.30
C ARG A 23 8.69 4.53 11.06
N ALA A 24 8.66 3.40 11.75
CA ALA A 24 9.65 2.34 11.59
C ALA A 24 9.60 1.64 10.22
N LEU A 25 8.38 1.33 9.72
CA LEU A 25 8.17 0.74 8.40
C LEU A 25 8.47 1.74 7.27
N CYS A 26 8.04 2.98 7.46
CA CYS A 26 8.23 4.11 6.56
C CYS A 26 9.72 4.47 6.38
N ALA A 27 10.56 4.30 7.40
CA ALA A 27 11.99 4.54 7.27
C ALA A 27 12.65 3.65 6.20
N HIS A 28 12.04 2.51 5.87
CA HIS A 28 12.54 1.54 4.90
C HIS A 28 11.76 1.55 3.57
N SER A 29 10.57 2.15 3.53
CA SER A 29 9.75 2.25 2.32
C SER A 29 9.80 3.66 1.73
N GLU A 30 10.28 3.75 0.49
CA GLU A 30 10.29 4.98 -0.28
C GLU A 30 8.84 5.41 -0.58
N ALA A 31 8.51 6.65 -0.25
CA ALA A 31 7.19 7.20 -0.54
C ALA A 31 7.06 7.49 -2.03
N PHE A 32 5.90 7.17 -2.61
CA PHE A 32 5.56 7.55 -3.98
C PHE A 32 5.18 9.03 -4.05
N THR A 33 6.20 9.87 -3.98
CA THR A 33 6.06 11.33 -3.95
C THR A 33 5.90 11.96 -5.34
N SER A 34 6.15 11.20 -6.41
CA SER A 34 5.93 11.67 -7.78
C SER A 34 5.60 10.52 -8.75
N PRO A 35 4.93 10.82 -9.87
CA PRO A 35 4.70 9.83 -10.93
C PRO A 35 5.99 9.19 -11.45
N GLY A 36 7.11 9.91 -11.46
CA GLY A 36 8.40 9.40 -11.91
C GLY A 36 8.97 8.30 -11.00
N VAL A 37 8.80 8.45 -9.69
CA VAL A 37 9.22 7.44 -8.70
C VAL A 37 8.37 6.17 -8.87
N VAL A 38 7.05 6.33 -9.00
CA VAL A 38 6.12 5.21 -9.25
C VAL A 38 6.47 4.49 -10.55
N ASN A 39 6.74 5.23 -11.63
CA ASN A 39 7.07 4.67 -12.93
C ASN A 39 8.37 3.85 -12.87
N THR A 40 9.41 4.39 -12.24
CA THR A 40 10.70 3.69 -12.06
C THR A 40 10.53 2.40 -11.25
N PHE A 41 9.75 2.46 -10.17
CA PHE A 41 9.41 1.29 -9.36
C PHE A 41 8.67 0.22 -10.18
N LEU A 42 7.58 0.62 -10.85
CA LEU A 42 6.76 -0.28 -11.66
C LEU A 42 7.56 -0.88 -12.81
N GLN A 43 8.42 -0.12 -13.47
CA GLN A 43 9.32 -0.65 -14.50
C GLN A 43 10.24 -1.73 -13.93
N THR A 44 10.82 -1.52 -12.75
CA THR A 44 11.70 -2.52 -12.12
C THR A 44 10.94 -3.80 -11.80
N HIS A 45 9.69 -3.69 -11.35
CA HIS A 45 8.87 -4.83 -10.95
C HIS A 45 8.21 -5.57 -12.13
N LEU A 46 7.77 -4.84 -13.15
CA LEU A 46 7.00 -5.35 -14.27
C LEU A 46 7.83 -5.67 -15.51
N ARG A 47 9.00 -5.02 -15.75
CA ARG A 47 9.87 -5.35 -16.91
C ARG A 47 10.23 -6.85 -17.02
N PRO A 48 10.49 -7.59 -15.92
CA PRO A 48 10.77 -9.02 -16.00
C PRO A 48 9.57 -9.88 -16.40
N LYS A 49 8.36 -9.32 -16.45
CA LYS A 49 7.11 -10.06 -16.69
C LYS A 49 6.85 -10.12 -18.19
N CYS A 50 6.82 -11.32 -18.76
CA CYS A 50 6.66 -11.54 -20.20
C CYS A 50 5.22 -11.37 -20.73
N ARG A 51 4.27 -10.96 -19.89
CA ARG A 51 2.84 -10.85 -20.21
C ARG A 51 2.21 -9.66 -19.49
N GLU A 52 1.06 -9.22 -19.97
CA GLU A 52 0.27 -8.21 -19.27
C GLU A 52 -0.23 -8.74 -17.92
N ILE A 53 -0.03 -7.93 -16.89
CA ILE A 53 -0.41 -8.23 -15.50
C ILE A 53 -1.18 -7.04 -14.98
N PHE A 54 -2.31 -7.32 -14.36
CA PHE A 54 -3.00 -6.34 -13.55
C PHE A 54 -2.54 -6.49 -12.11
N CYS A 55 -1.99 -5.42 -11.57
CA CYS A 55 -1.53 -5.37 -10.18
C CYS A 55 -2.24 -4.29 -9.38
N ALA A 56 -2.53 -4.58 -8.12
CA ALA A 56 -3.01 -3.63 -7.14
C ALA A 56 -1.83 -3.15 -6.30
N LEU A 57 -1.67 -1.83 -6.21
CA LEU A 57 -0.67 -1.20 -5.37
C LEU A 57 -1.34 -0.66 -4.10
N TRP A 58 -1.03 -1.29 -2.97
CA TRP A 58 -1.51 -0.89 -1.66
C TRP A 58 -0.56 0.12 -1.06
N VAL A 59 -1.08 1.29 -0.67
CA VAL A 59 -0.29 2.36 -0.06
C VAL A 59 -0.92 2.83 1.24
N ASP A 60 -0.10 3.32 2.16
CA ASP A 60 -0.59 4.01 3.34
C ASP A 60 -1.02 5.46 3.02
N ASN A 61 -1.51 6.17 4.03
CA ASN A 61 -1.95 7.57 3.89
C ASN A 61 -0.79 8.57 3.66
N GLN A 62 0.46 8.11 3.61
CA GLN A 62 1.65 8.90 3.28
C GLN A 62 2.22 8.50 1.90
N HIS A 63 1.43 7.79 1.08
CA HIS A 63 1.82 7.29 -0.24
C HIS A 63 2.97 6.29 -0.22
N ARG A 64 3.21 5.63 0.92
CA ARG A 64 4.26 4.61 1.01
C ARG A 64 3.70 3.25 0.67
N MET A 65 4.47 2.47 -0.08
CA MET A 65 4.08 1.12 -0.45
C MET A 65 3.92 0.23 0.79
N ILE A 66 2.79 -0.49 0.83
CA ILE A 66 2.54 -1.60 1.73
C ILE A 66 2.77 -2.92 0.99
N LEU A 67 2.19 -3.04 -0.21
CA LEU A 67 2.22 -4.27 -1.02
C LEU A 67 1.97 -3.93 -2.50
N LEU A 68 2.61 -4.68 -3.40
CA LEU A 68 2.15 -4.83 -4.78
C LEU A 68 1.64 -6.25 -4.95
N ASP A 69 0.36 -6.39 -5.33
CA ASP A 69 -0.30 -7.68 -5.52
C ASP A 69 -0.65 -7.89 -6.99
N GLU A 70 -0.29 -9.03 -7.57
CA GLU A 70 -0.62 -9.39 -8.96
C GLU A 70 -1.97 -10.10 -8.99
N VAL A 71 -3.02 -9.37 -9.34
CA VAL A 71 -4.41 -9.84 -9.19
C VAL A 71 -4.81 -10.77 -10.33
N PHE A 72 -4.38 -10.50 -11.56
CA PHE A 72 -4.59 -11.40 -12.69
C PHE A 72 -3.55 -11.21 -13.80
N GLN A 73 -3.44 -12.21 -14.67
CA GLN A 73 -2.51 -12.26 -15.78
C GLN A 73 -3.29 -12.55 -17.07
N GLY A 74 -3.08 -11.74 -18.11
CA GLY A 74 -3.86 -11.78 -19.35
C GLY A 74 -4.38 -10.40 -19.75
N THR A 75 -4.78 -10.26 -21.02
CA THR A 75 -5.37 -9.03 -21.54
C THR A 75 -6.70 -8.74 -20.85
N LEU A 76 -7.03 -7.46 -20.65
CA LEU A 76 -8.35 -6.98 -20.21
C LEU A 76 -9.44 -7.20 -21.29
N ASP A 77 -9.45 -8.36 -21.94
CA ASP A 77 -10.44 -8.70 -22.96
C ASP A 77 -11.64 -9.35 -22.27
N SER A 78 -12.72 -8.57 -22.14
CA SER A 78 -14.08 -8.95 -21.75
C SER A 78 -14.41 -8.98 -20.24
N CYS A 79 -14.69 -7.80 -19.68
CA CYS A 79 -15.82 -7.71 -18.74
C CYS A 79 -17.09 -7.42 -19.57
N THR A 80 -17.98 -8.41 -19.68
CA THR A 80 -19.40 -8.18 -19.99
C THR A 80 -20.17 -8.24 -18.67
#